data_AF-A0A3B9EGA1-F1
#
_entry.id   AF-A0A3B9EGA1-F1
#
_cell.length_a   1.000
_cell.length_b   1.000
_cell.length_c   1.000
_cell.angle_alpha   90.00
_cell.angle_beta   90.00
_cell.angle_gamma   90.00
#
_symmetry.space_group_name_H-M   'P 1'
#
loop_
_entity.id
_entity.type
_entity.pdbx_description
1 polymer ?
#
loop_
_entity_poly.entity_id
_entity_poly.type
_entity_poly.pdbx_seq_one_letter_code
_entity_poly.pdbx_strand_id
1 'polypeptide(L)'
;MGQNDDALDKDGGGFDVDDWSRLTPFAGAVATLDDVQAGKAVFALGDTEEARVIDMELPQPVIWWEEDGEQAAVIVQAEAHVGPAGDLMEVLGLILPDGGGAVALLDDVDLVDD
;
A
#
# COMPACT_ATOMS: atom_id res chain seq x y z
N MET A 1 10.96 -42.93 -15.39
CA MET A 1 10.30 -42.34 -14.22
C MET A 1 9.67 -41.06 -14.71
N GLY A 2 8.35 -41.06 -14.80
CA GLY A 2 7.58 -40.01 -15.45
C GLY A 2 7.48 -38.77 -14.57
N GLN A 3 7.40 -37.63 -15.24
CA GLN A 3 7.03 -36.32 -14.72
C GLN A 3 5.76 -36.38 -13.88
N ASN A 4 5.65 -35.42 -12.96
CA ASN A 4 4.46 -34.64 -12.56
C ASN A 4 4.37 -34.55 -11.05
N ASP A 5 5.00 -33.53 -10.48
CA ASP A 5 4.57 -32.93 -9.21
C ASP A 5 4.75 -31.41 -9.36
N ASP A 6 4.08 -30.84 -10.37
CA ASP A 6 3.55 -29.47 -10.31
C ASP A 6 2.43 -29.47 -9.24
N ALA A 7 2.83 -29.70 -8.00
CA ALA A 7 1.98 -29.48 -6.85
C ALA A 7 1.90 -27.96 -6.70
N LEU A 8 0.87 -27.41 -7.33
CA LEU A 8 0.24 -26.16 -6.94
C LEU A 8 -0.06 -26.25 -5.44
N ASP A 9 0.90 -25.91 -4.60
CA ASP A 9 0.67 -25.58 -3.20
C ASP A 9 -0.18 -24.31 -3.18
N LYS A 10 -1.50 -24.55 -3.26
CA LYS A 10 -2.51 -23.74 -2.61
C LYS A 10 -2.23 -23.80 -1.11
N ASP A 11 -1.21 -23.09 -0.67
CA ASP A 11 -1.01 -22.81 0.75
C ASP A 11 -1.65 -21.45 1.08
N GLY A 12 -2.25 -21.37 2.26
CA GLY A 12 -3.07 -20.25 2.67
C GLY A 12 -2.25 -18.97 2.86
N GLY A 13 -2.46 -18.00 1.97
CA GLY A 13 -2.89 -16.65 2.36
C GLY A 13 -1.83 -15.68 2.87
N GLY A 14 -0.62 -15.68 2.31
CA GLY A 14 0.36 -14.63 2.53
C GLY A 14 1.07 -14.25 1.23
N PHE A 15 1.12 -12.97 0.88
CA PHE A 15 2.04 -12.43 -0.09
C PHE A 15 3.47 -12.49 0.49
N ASP A 16 4.39 -13.15 -0.20
CA ASP A 16 5.83 -13.07 0.09
C ASP A 16 6.45 -11.81 -0.56
N VAL A 17 7.65 -11.43 -0.14
CA VAL A 17 8.37 -10.24 -0.65
C VAL A 17 8.51 -10.23 -2.19
N ASP A 18 8.62 -11.41 -2.80
CA ASP A 18 8.67 -11.60 -4.25
C ASP A 18 7.33 -11.26 -4.93
N ASP A 19 6.19 -11.50 -4.28
CA ASP A 19 4.87 -11.13 -4.78
C ASP A 19 4.55 -9.65 -4.57
N TRP A 20 5.14 -9.05 -3.54
CA TRP A 20 5.05 -7.60 -3.30
C TRP A 20 5.73 -6.76 -4.37
N SER A 21 6.89 -7.21 -4.89
CA SER A 21 7.57 -6.55 -6.02
C SER A 21 6.74 -6.55 -7.32
N ARG A 22 5.72 -7.42 -7.41
CA ARG A 22 4.82 -7.53 -8.57
C ARG A 22 3.58 -6.65 -8.45
N LEU A 23 3.33 -6.07 -7.28
CA LEU A 23 2.23 -5.13 -7.09
C LEU A 23 2.44 -3.95 -8.03
N THR A 24 1.37 -3.52 -8.69
CA THR A 24 1.40 -2.32 -9.52
C THR A 24 1.12 -1.14 -8.60
N PRO A 25 2.12 -0.32 -8.23
CA PRO A 25 1.88 0.83 -7.38
C PRO A 25 1.05 1.87 -8.13
N PHE A 26 0.18 2.55 -7.40
CA PHE A 26 -0.48 3.77 -7.84
C PHE A 26 0.45 4.95 -7.55
N ALA A 27 1.31 5.25 -8.52
CA ALA A 27 2.27 6.35 -8.46
C ALA A 27 2.00 7.39 -9.56
N GLY A 28 2.35 8.65 -9.27
CA GLY A 28 2.35 9.73 -10.27
C GLY A 28 1.01 10.45 -10.51
N ALA A 29 -0.06 10.07 -9.82
CA ALA A 29 -1.30 10.84 -9.73
C ALA A 29 -1.95 10.69 -8.35
N VAL A 30 -2.80 11.64 -7.96
CA VAL A 30 -3.68 11.53 -6.79
C VAL A 30 -4.86 10.63 -7.17
N ALA A 31 -5.15 9.64 -6.34
CA ALA A 31 -6.18 8.66 -6.63
C ALA A 31 -7.59 9.26 -6.57
N THR A 32 -8.44 8.77 -7.46
CA THR A 32 -9.87 9.08 -7.47
C THR A 32 -10.71 7.89 -7.03
N LEU A 33 -11.99 8.15 -6.72
CA LEU A 33 -12.93 7.08 -6.38
C LEU A 33 -13.08 6.04 -7.50
N ASP A 34 -12.86 6.42 -8.77
CA ASP A 34 -12.87 5.49 -9.90
C ASP A 34 -11.66 4.54 -9.86
N ASP A 35 -10.48 5.06 -9.50
CA ASP A 35 -9.25 4.25 -9.38
C ASP A 35 -9.37 3.20 -8.26
N VAL A 36 -9.99 3.56 -7.15
CA VAL A 36 -10.28 2.62 -6.05
C VAL A 36 -11.29 1.56 -6.49
N GLN A 37 -12.38 1.94 -7.15
CA GLN A 37 -13.38 0.99 -7.67
C GLN A 37 -12.82 0.07 -8.75
N ALA A 38 -11.83 0.55 -9.52
CA ALA A 38 -11.10 -0.24 -10.50
C ALA A 38 -10.00 -1.13 -9.87
N GLY A 39 -9.77 -1.03 -8.55
CA GLY A 39 -8.73 -1.79 -7.85
C GLY A 39 -7.30 -1.34 -8.19
N LYS A 40 -7.12 -0.11 -8.68
CA LYS A 40 -5.81 0.47 -8.99
C LYS A 40 -5.19 1.21 -7.80
N ALA A 41 -6.04 1.80 -6.95
CA ALA A 41 -5.64 2.54 -5.77
C ALA A 41 -6.28 1.92 -4.52
N VAL A 42 -5.63 2.09 -3.37
CA VAL A 42 -6.13 1.59 -2.08
C VAL A 42 -7.17 2.54 -1.49
N PHE A 43 -6.94 3.84 -1.62
CA PHE A 43 -7.84 4.87 -1.09
C PHE A 43 -7.99 6.05 -2.07
N ALA A 44 -9.02 6.86 -1.83
CA ALA A 44 -9.20 8.15 -2.47
C ALA A 44 -9.83 9.14 -1.48
N LEU A 45 -9.16 10.26 -1.23
CA LEU A 45 -9.66 11.33 -0.35
C LEU A 45 -10.28 12.45 -1.19
N GLY A 46 -11.61 12.54 -1.17
CA GLY A 46 -12.37 13.52 -1.96
C GLY A 46 -12.60 14.88 -1.27
N ASP A 47 -12.44 14.94 0.06
CA ASP A 47 -12.74 16.13 0.89
C ASP A 47 -11.46 16.77 1.47
N THR A 48 -10.38 16.80 0.67
CA THR A 48 -9.10 17.40 1.06
C THR A 48 -8.68 18.48 0.08
N GLU A 49 -7.94 19.48 0.56
CA GLU A 49 -7.36 20.52 -0.28
C GLU A 49 -5.92 20.18 -0.66
N GLU A 50 -5.43 20.77 -1.76
CA GLU A 50 -4.03 20.68 -2.22
C GLU A 50 -3.45 19.26 -2.29
N ALA A 51 -4.28 18.27 -2.65
CA ALA A 51 -3.85 16.89 -2.81
C ALA A 51 -2.72 16.77 -3.84
N ARG A 52 -1.64 16.09 -3.46
CA ARG A 52 -0.45 15.90 -4.29
C ARG A 52 0.18 14.53 -4.03
N VAL A 53 0.89 14.01 -5.02
CA VAL A 53 1.64 12.77 -4.89
C VAL A 53 2.90 13.01 -4.06
N ILE A 54 3.26 12.05 -3.21
CA ILE A 54 4.56 12.02 -2.54
C ILE A 54 5.56 11.32 -3.47
N ASP A 55 6.65 12.01 -3.81
CA ASP A 55 7.70 11.46 -4.66
C ASP A 55 8.56 10.48 -3.86
N MET A 56 8.24 9.19 -3.97
CA MET A 56 8.95 8.10 -3.32
C MET A 56 9.04 6.87 -4.22
N GLU A 57 10.02 6.01 -3.98
CA GLU A 57 10.10 4.73 -4.67
C GLU A 57 8.98 3.81 -4.20
N LEU A 58 8.22 3.25 -5.15
CA LEU A 58 7.12 2.34 -4.89
C LEU A 58 7.21 1.14 -5.85
N PRO A 59 6.82 -0.08 -5.44
CA PRO A 59 6.33 -0.43 -4.10
C PRO A 59 7.44 -0.42 -3.04
N GLN A 60 7.14 0.08 -1.83
CA GLN A 60 8.10 0.21 -0.73
C GLN A 60 7.69 -0.67 0.47
N PRO A 61 8.49 -1.67 0.88
CA PRO A 61 8.25 -2.44 2.09
C PRO A 61 8.39 -1.57 3.35
N VAL A 62 7.48 -1.77 4.30
CA VAL A 62 7.44 -1.04 5.57
C VAL A 62 7.00 -1.91 6.74
N ILE A 63 7.32 -1.47 7.95
CA ILE A 63 6.68 -1.93 9.18
C ILE A 63 5.66 -0.87 9.59
N TRP A 64 4.39 -1.24 9.64
CA TRP A 64 3.30 -0.37 10.07
C TRP A 64 2.98 -0.62 11.54
N TRP A 65 2.88 0.46 12.30
CA TRP A 65 2.53 0.44 13.72
C TRP A 65 1.07 0.84 13.93
N GLU A 66 0.25 -0.13 14.34
CA GLU A 66 -1.15 0.08 14.71
C GLU A 66 -1.36 -0.04 16.23
N GLU A 67 -2.56 0.26 16.72
CA GLU A 67 -2.92 0.12 18.14
C GLU A 67 -2.73 -1.32 18.67
N ASP A 68 -2.88 -2.33 17.81
CA ASP A 68 -2.76 -3.75 18.14
C ASP A 68 -1.34 -4.32 18.01
N GLY A 69 -0.39 -3.53 17.48
CA GLY A 69 1.03 -3.92 17.34
C GLY A 69 1.65 -3.52 16.00
N GLU A 70 2.83 -4.08 15.72
CA GLU A 70 3.51 -3.91 14.44
C GLU A 70 3.09 -4.99 13.44
N GLN A 71 2.90 -4.62 12.17
CA GLN A 71 2.75 -5.56 11.07
C GLN A 71 3.53 -5.14 9.83
N ALA A 72 3.99 -6.12 9.06
CA ALA A 72 4.64 -5.86 7.78
C ALA A 72 3.59 -5.47 6.74
N ALA A 73 3.90 -4.46 5.93
CA ALA A 73 3.04 -4.00 4.84
C ALA A 73 3.87 -3.44 3.68
N VAL A 74 3.21 -3.13 2.57
CA VAL A 74 3.84 -2.51 1.42
C VAL A 74 3.09 -1.27 1.01
N ILE A 75 3.80 -0.15 0.95
CA ILE A 75 3.26 1.08 0.36
C ILE A 75 3.15 0.85 -1.14
N VAL A 76 1.93 1.00 -1.67
CA VAL A 76 1.64 1.00 -3.10
C VAL A 76 1.10 2.33 -3.59
N GLN A 77 0.77 3.25 -2.68
CA GLN A 77 0.23 4.57 -2.98
C GLN A 77 0.69 5.54 -1.89
N ALA A 78 1.11 6.74 -2.27
CA ALA A 78 1.57 7.75 -1.32
C ALA A 78 1.16 9.16 -1.77
N GLU A 79 0.36 9.82 -0.94
CA GLU A 79 -0.26 11.09 -1.26
C GLU A 79 -0.26 12.01 -0.04
N ALA A 80 -0.03 13.30 -0.26
CA ALA A 80 -0.11 14.33 0.75
C ALA A 80 -1.36 15.17 0.54
N HIS A 81 -2.11 15.40 1.60
CA HIS A 81 -3.39 16.08 1.59
C HIS A 81 -3.41 17.17 2.65
N VAL A 82 -4.03 18.31 2.36
CA VAL A 82 -4.29 19.34 3.37
C VAL A 82 -5.71 19.13 3.90
N GLY A 83 -5.81 18.88 5.20
CA GLY A 83 -7.07 18.73 5.89
C GLY A 83 -7.83 20.07 6.00
N PRO A 84 -9.11 20.05 6.36
CA PRO A 84 -9.94 21.26 6.45
C PRO A 84 -9.46 22.29 7.50
N ALA A 85 -8.60 21.87 8.43
CA ALA A 85 -7.94 22.75 9.41
C ALA A 85 -6.61 23.34 8.92
N GLY A 86 -6.16 22.99 7.71
CA GLY A 86 -4.86 23.39 7.15
C GLY A 86 -3.69 22.47 7.52
N ASP A 87 -3.97 21.35 8.21
CA ASP A 87 -2.95 20.38 8.59
C ASP A 87 -2.55 19.50 7.40
N LEU A 88 -1.25 19.39 7.14
CA LEU A 88 -0.70 18.49 6.12
C LEU A 88 -0.72 17.05 6.65
N MET A 89 -1.33 16.14 5.89
CA MET A 89 -1.42 14.72 6.19
C MET A 89 -0.76 13.94 5.06
N GLU A 90 0.27 13.18 5.37
CA GLU A 90 0.94 12.29 4.44
C GLU A 90 0.34 10.90 4.59
N VAL A 91 -0.51 10.53 3.64
CA VAL A 91 -1.37 9.34 3.68
C VAL A 91 -0.83 8.30 2.71
N LEU A 92 -0.73 7.07 3.20
CA LEU A 92 -0.18 5.94 2.49
C LEU A 92 -1.26 4.87 2.30
N GLY A 93 -1.30 4.33 1.08
CA GLY A 93 -2.08 3.14 0.76
C GLY A 93 -1.18 1.92 0.88
N LEU A 94 -1.52 1.06 1.83
CA LEU A 94 -0.77 -0.14 2.16
C LEU A 94 -1.49 -1.38 1.62
N ILE A 95 -0.70 -2.36 1.19
CA ILE A 95 -1.15 -3.74 0.99
C ILE A 95 -0.56 -4.60 2.10
N LEU A 96 -1.43 -5.33 2.78
CA LEU A 96 -1.11 -6.26 3.85
C LEU A 96 -0.71 -7.64 3.28
N PRO A 97 -0.06 -8.51 4.08
CA PRO A 97 0.34 -9.85 3.63
C PRO A 97 -0.85 -10.70 3.20
N ASP A 98 -2.03 -10.51 3.79
CA ASP A 98 -3.24 -11.24 3.39
C ASP A 98 -3.88 -10.74 2.08
N GLY A 99 -3.27 -9.72 1.45
CA GLY A 99 -3.78 -9.05 0.25
C GLY A 99 -4.83 -7.98 0.54
N GLY A 100 -5.12 -7.70 1.82
CA GLY A 100 -5.98 -6.61 2.25
C GLY A 100 -5.36 -5.24 1.98
N GLY A 101 -6.21 -4.25 1.71
CA GLY A 101 -5.79 -2.84 1.61
C GLY A 101 -6.01 -2.11 2.93
N ALA A 102 -5.03 -1.32 3.34
CA ALA A 102 -5.08 -0.50 4.55
C ALA A 102 -4.60 0.93 4.27
N VAL A 103 -4.94 1.87 5.14
CA VAL A 103 -4.54 3.27 5.03
C VAL A 103 -3.81 3.67 6.30
N ALA A 104 -2.61 4.23 6.13
CA ALA A 104 -1.75 4.65 7.23
C ALA A 104 -1.20 6.07 6.99
N LEU A 105 -0.66 6.68 8.04
CA LEU A 105 0.14 7.90 7.90
C LEU A 105 1.61 7.55 7.72
N LEU A 106 2.36 8.40 7.03
CA LEU A 106 3.81 8.25 6.88
C LEU A 106 4.54 8.19 8.23
N ASP A 107 4.04 8.93 9.23
CA ASP A 107 4.59 8.92 10.59
C ASP A 107 4.36 7.60 11.36
N ASP A 108 3.40 6.77 10.91
CA ASP A 108 3.04 5.50 11.57
C ASP A 108 3.79 4.30 10.95
N VAL A 109 4.65 4.53 9.95
CA VAL A 109 5.37 3.47 9.26
C VAL A 109 6.89 3.69 9.31
N ASP A 110 7.62 2.60 9.49
CA ASP A 110 9.07 2.56 9.31
C ASP A 110 9.40 1.96 7.96
N LEU A 111 10.15 2.71 7.13
CA LEU A 111 10.64 2.22 5.85
C LEU A 111 11.70 1.13 6.07
N VAL A 112 11.54 0.00 5.39
CA VAL A 112 12.53 -1.07 5.37
C VAL A 112 13.39 -0.92 4.13
N ASP A 113 14.67 -0.57 4.34
CA ASP A 113 15.72 -0.54 3.31
C ASP A 113 16.58 -1.81 3.46
N ASP A 114 16.95 -2.46 2.35
CA ASP A 114 17.77 -3.68 2.31
C ASP A 114 19.25 -3.44 2.72
#